data_AF-A0A4P8RTX3-F1
#
_entry.id   AF-A0A4P8RTX3-F1
#
_cell.length_a   1.000
_cell.length_b   1.000
_cell.length_c   1.000
_cell.angle_alpha   90.00
_cell.angle_beta   90.00
_cell.angle_gamma   90.00
#
_symmetry.space_group_name_H-M   'P 1'
#
loop_
_entity.id
_entity.type
_entity.pdbx_description
1 polymer ?
#
loop_
_entity_poly.entity_id
_entity_poly.type
_entity_poly.pdbx_seq_one_letter_code
_entity_poly.pdbx_strand_id
1 'polypeptide(L)' 'MNYRSLLLIPLLILTDILTFSEIAALLRTPSDMAVAGGVLLLLLLLIFNFIIIRYIITKLKA' A
#
# COMPACT_ATOMS: atom_id res chain seq x y z
N MET A 1 0.11 18.35 -16.15
CA MET A 1 -0.01 16.93 -15.72
C MET A 1 1.29 16.20 -16.01
N ASN A 2 2.08 15.85 -14.98
CA ASN A 2 3.37 15.18 -15.20
C ASN A 2 3.11 13.68 -15.39
N TYR A 3 3.33 13.12 -16.59
CA TYR A 3 3.03 11.71 -16.89
C TYR A 3 3.70 10.71 -15.94
N ARG A 4 4.79 11.13 -15.27
CA ARG A 4 5.47 10.34 -14.24
C ARG A 4 4.61 10.06 -13.00
N SER A 5 3.71 10.97 -12.60
CA SER A 5 2.80 10.73 -11.47
C SER A 5 1.66 9.78 -11.81
N LEU A 6 1.33 9.61 -13.10
CA LEU A 6 0.37 8.59 -13.54
C LEU A 6 0.95 7.18 -13.40
N LEU A 7 2.27 7.00 -13.55
CA LEU A 7 2.96 5.72 -13.35
C LEU A 7 2.95 5.25 -11.89
N LEU A 8 2.73 6.16 -10.93
CA LEU A 8 2.59 5.81 -9.52
C LEU A 8 1.29 5.04 -9.24
N ILE A 9 0.25 5.23 -10.04
CA ILE A 9 -1.05 4.57 -9.85
C ILE A 9 -0.96 3.05 -10.07
N PRO A 10 -0.48 2.54 -11.23
CA PRO A 10 -0.34 1.10 -11.42
C PRO A 10 0.68 0.48 -10.45
N LEU A 11 1.74 1.22 -10.08
CA LEU A 11 2.70 0.76 -9.08
C LEU A 11 2.06 0.63 -7.69
N LEU A 12 1.22 1.58 -7.30
CA LEU A 12 0.44 1.54 -6.06
C LEU A 12 -0.48 0.32 -6.04
N ILE A 13 -1.24 0.10 -7.12
CA ILE A 13 -2.15 -1.04 -7.26
C ILE A 13 -1.40 -2.38 -7.14
N LEU A 14 -0.24 -2.52 -7.78
CA LEU A 14 0.57 -3.73 -7.67
C LEU A 14 1.06 -3.94 -6.23
N THR A 15 1.51 -2.88 -5.57
CA THR A 15 1.97 -2.93 -4.18
C THR A 15 0.84 -3.35 -3.24
N ASP A 16 -0.37 -2.84 -3.46
CA ASP A 16 -1.57 -3.19 -2.68
C ASP A 16 -1.92 -4.67 -2.85
N ILE A 17 -1.92 -5.18 -4.08
CA ILE A 17 -2.22 -6.59 -4.36
C ILE A 17 -1.21 -7.52 -3.67
N LEU A 18 0.08 -7.20 -3.77
CA LEU A 18 1.15 -8.00 -3.17
C LEU A 18 1.07 -7.97 -1.64
N THR A 19 0.88 -6.79 -1.06
CA THR A 19 0.80 -6.63 0.40
C THR A 19 -0.45 -7.32 0.94
N PHE A 20 -1.59 -7.19 0.26
CA PHE A 20 -2.82 -7.90 0.64
C PHE A 20 -2.64 -9.42 0.57
N SER A 21 -1.94 -9.92 -0.44
CA SER A 21 -1.62 -11.35 -0.58
C SER A 21 -0.74 -11.85 0.57
N GLU A 22 0.25 -11.06 0.99
CA GLU A 22 1.11 -11.38 2.14
C GLU A 22 0.32 -11.38 3.46
N ILE A 23 -0.52 -10.36 3.69
CA ILE A 23 -1.40 -10.30 4.86
C ILE A 23 -2.34 -11.52 4.88
N ALA A 24 -2.92 -11.88 3.73
CA ALA A 24 -3.77 -13.06 3.61
C ALA A 24 -3.00 -14.37 3.87
N ALA A 25 -1.73 -14.45 3.48
CA ALA A 25 -0.87 -15.59 3.80
C ALA A 25 -0.60 -15.68 5.31
N LEU A 26 -0.26 -14.57 5.95
CA LEU A 26 -0.05 -14.49 7.40
C LEU A 26 -1.29 -14.88 8.20
N LEU A 27 -2.49 -14.54 7.70
CA LEU A 27 -3.77 -14.91 8.31
C LEU A 27 -4.13 -16.39 8.16
N ARG A 28 -3.58 -17.10 7.14
CA ARG A 28 -3.84 -18.54 6.95
C ARG A 28 -3.09 -19.41 7.96
N THR A 29 -1.97 -18.92 8.49
CA THR A 29 -1.21 -19.59 9.56
C THR A 29 -1.02 -18.62 10.72
N PRO A 30 -2.10 -18.32 11.46
CA PRO A 30 -2.08 -17.28 12.47
C PRO A 30 -1.21 -17.72 13.66
N SER A 31 -0.16 -16.95 13.91
CA SER A 31 0.67 -16.98 15.11
C SER A 31 0.79 -15.55 15.65
N ASP A 32 1.10 -15.37 16.93
CA ASP A 32 1.21 -14.03 17.53
C ASP A 32 2.16 -13.12 16.75
N MET A 33 3.28 -13.68 16.26
CA MET A 33 4.22 -12.97 15.40
C MET A 33 3.65 -12.67 14.01
N ALA A 34 2.90 -13.59 13.40
CA ALA A 34 2.28 -13.37 12.10
C ALA A 34 1.18 -12.29 12.16
N VAL A 35 0.40 -12.27 13.25
CA VAL A 35 -0.62 -11.23 13.48
C VAL A 35 0.05 -9.86 13.66
N ALA A 36 1.10 -9.77 14.48
CA ALA A 36 1.86 -8.53 14.65
C ALA A 36 2.48 -8.05 13.32
N GLY A 37 3.04 -8.96 12.52
CA GLY A 37 3.59 -8.67 11.20
C GLY A 37 2.52 -8.19 10.20
N GLY A 38 1.35 -8.83 10.19
CA GLY A 38 0.22 -8.44 9.34
C GLY A 38 -0.33 -7.05 9.71
N VAL A 39 -0.41 -6.74 11.00
CA VAL A 39 -0.81 -5.40 11.49
C VAL A 39 0.23 -4.36 11.07
N LEU A 40 1.52 -4.63 11.22
CA LEU A 40 2.59 -3.73 10.78
C LEU A 40 2.51 -3.47 9.26
N LEU A 41 2.35 -4.51 8.46
CA LEU A 41 2.19 -4.42 7.01
C LEU A 41 0.96 -3.59 6.61
N LEU A 42 -0.18 -3.80 7.27
CA LEU A 42 -1.37 -2.98 7.07
C LEU A 42 -1.11 -1.50 7.39
N LEU A 43 -0.43 -1.22 8.49
CA LEU A 43 -0.15 0.13 8.95
C LEU A 43 0.78 0.85 7.96
N LEU A 44 1.82 0.16 7.48
CA LEU A 44 2.70 0.66 6.43
C LEU A 44 1.94 0.91 5.12
N LEU A 45 1.09 -0.03 4.70
CA LEU A 45 0.29 0.11 3.48
C LEU A 45 -0.60 1.36 3.52
N LEU A 46 -1.23 1.61 4.68
CA LEU A 46 -2.14 2.73 4.88
C LEU A 46 -1.39 4.07 4.85
N ILE A 47 -0.22 4.15 5.50
CA ILE A 47 0.65 5.33 5.45
C ILE A 47 1.13 5.59 4.02
N PHE A 48 1.61 4.56 3.33
CA PHE A 48 2.16 4.69 1.99
C PHE A 48 1.09 5.13 0.98
N ASN A 49 -0.10 4.52 1.06
CA ASN A 49 -1.27 4.93 0.28
C ASN A 49 -1.64 6.40 0.55
N PHE A 50 -1.73 6.81 1.82
CA PHE A 50 -2.06 8.19 2.16
C PHE A 50 -1.07 9.19 1.55
N ILE A 51 0.23 8.90 1.62
CA ILE A 51 1.28 9.76 1.06
C ILE A 51 1.16 9.84 -0.47
N ILE A 52 1.01 8.70 -1.15
CA ILE A 52 0.93 8.67 -2.62
C ILE A 52 -0.35 9.35 -3.11
N ILE A 53 -1.51 9.05 -2.51
CA ILE A 53 -2.77 9.70 -2.85
C ILE A 53 -2.67 11.21 -2.63
N ARG A 54 -2.14 11.65 -1.49
CA ARG A 54 -1.95 13.08 -1.20
C ARG A 54 -1.01 13.72 -2.22
N TYR A 55 0.09 13.07 -2.57
CA TYR A 55 1.02 13.55 -3.59
C TYR A 55 0.36 13.69 -4.96
N ILE A 56 -0.39 12.67 -5.39
CA ILE A 56 -1.12 12.68 -6.67
C ILE A 56 -2.15 13.82 -6.67
N ILE A 57 -2.96 13.98 -5.62
CA ILE A 57 -3.93 15.06 -5.50
C ILE A 57 -3.25 16.43 -5.58
N THR A 58 -2.14 16.64 -4.86
CA THR A 58 -1.39 17.90 -4.92
C THR A 58 -0.83 18.16 -6.32
N LYS A 59 -0.38 17.15 -7.05
CA LYS A 59 0.13 17.27 -8.43
C LYS A 59 -0.95 17.37 -9.50
N LEU A 60 -2.19 16.99 -9.20
CA LEU A 60 -3.35 17.17 -10.08
C LEU A 60 -4.02 18.53 -9.88
N LYS A 61 -3.93 19.10 -8.67
CA LYS A 61 -4.44 20.46 -8.36
C LYS A 61 -3.49 21.59 -8.77
N ALA A 62 -2.22 21.27 -9.04
CA ALA A 62 -1.19 22.20 -9.51
C ALA A 62 -1.04 22.14 -11.03
#